data_AF-A0AAU6WQI6-F1
#
_entry.id   AF-A0AAU6WQI6-F1
#
_cell.length_a   1.000
_cell.length_b   1.000
_cell.length_c   1.000
_cell.angle_alpha   90.00
_cell.angle_beta   90.00
_cell.angle_gamma   90.00
#
_symmetry.space_group_name_H-M   'P 1'
#
loop_
_entity.id
_entity.type
_entity.pdbx_description
1 polymer ?
#
loop_
_entity_poly.entity_id
_entity_poly.type
_entity_poly.pdbx_seq_one_letter_code
_entity_poly.pdbx_strand_id
1 'polypeptide(L)'
;MLFEYKFHKNTAVANSATSTQMSFSPDLQRDPTFFVGKLNKKLPFREAISALHDVVVSDLRFKPKDRAEYHEWVAEQEKLWLSDYMAAFQVEEIRKRMAEVREELDLVYKDKNRILGPFNTAKKAYFDYLYQKDRDAWFVLDPVITVHPDEVFLNASVRMNPLMEN
;
A
#
# COMPACT_ATOMS: atom_id res chain seq x y z
N MET A 1 -21.68 5.35 15.25
CA MET A 1 -22.24 5.48 13.89
C MET A 1 -22.50 4.07 13.38
N LEU A 2 -23.75 3.73 13.11
CA LEU A 2 -24.13 2.48 12.44
C LEU A 2 -24.13 2.78 10.94
N PHE A 3 -23.20 2.17 10.20
CA PHE A 3 -23.19 2.25 8.74
C PHE A 3 -24.14 1.19 8.22
N GLU A 4 -25.29 1.60 7.69
CA GLU A 4 -26.15 0.73 6.90
C GLU A 4 -25.61 0.70 5.46
N TYR A 5 -25.38 -0.51 4.94
CA TYR A 5 -24.89 -0.74 3.59
C TYR A 5 -25.98 -1.38 2.75
N LYS A 6 -26.22 -0.88 1.53
CA LYS A 6 -27.22 -1.46 0.62
C LYS A 6 -26.61 -1.78 -0.74
N PHE A 7 -26.27 -3.06 -0.90
CA PHE A 7 -25.78 -3.60 -2.17
C PHE A 7 -26.95 -4.17 -2.98
N HIS A 8 -27.02 -3.84 -4.27
CA HIS A 8 -28.11 -4.30 -5.13
C HIS A 8 -27.98 -5.80 -5.47
N LYS A 9 -26.75 -6.34 -5.50
CA LYS A 9 -26.41 -7.76 -5.73
C LYS A 9 -25.12 -8.14 -4.99
N ASN A 10 -24.76 -9.41 -4.98
CA ASN A 10 -23.43 -9.84 -4.51
C ASN A 10 -22.39 -9.59 -5.61
N THR A 11 -21.17 -9.19 -5.23
CA THR A 11 -20.03 -9.24 -6.13
C THR A 11 -19.76 -10.69 -6.51
N ALA A 12 -19.69 -10.98 -7.80
CA ALA A 12 -19.54 -12.33 -8.32
C ALA A 12 -18.49 -12.37 -9.42
N VAL A 13 -17.74 -13.47 -9.45
CA VAL A 13 -16.81 -13.80 -10.53
C VAL A 13 -17.32 -15.06 -11.19
N ALA A 14 -17.72 -14.96 -12.45
CA ALA A 14 -18.10 -16.09 -13.28
C ALA A 14 -16.94 -16.39 -14.23
N ASN A 15 -16.38 -17.59 -14.13
CA ASN A 15 -15.26 -18.01 -14.97
C ASN A 15 -15.70 -19.13 -15.93
N SER A 16 -15.32 -19.00 -17.20
CA SER A 16 -15.55 -19.97 -18.26
C SER A 16 -14.24 -20.26 -18.98
N ALA A 17 -14.18 -21.33 -19.79
CA ALA A 17 -12.97 -21.73 -20.51
C ALA A 17 -12.41 -20.65 -21.46
N THR A 18 -13.24 -19.67 -21.86
CA THR A 18 -12.90 -18.62 -22.82
C THR A 18 -13.01 -17.21 -22.27
N SER A 19 -13.60 -17.01 -21.09
CA SER A 19 -13.79 -15.68 -20.52
C SER A 19 -13.97 -15.69 -19.01
N THR A 20 -13.53 -14.63 -18.37
CA THR A 20 -13.82 -14.32 -16.97
C THR A 20 -14.67 -13.05 -16.92
N GLN A 21 -15.88 -13.16 -16.38
CA GLN A 21 -16.75 -12.02 -16.10
C GLN A 21 -16.72 -11.70 -14.62
N MET A 22 -16.46 -10.45 -14.30
CA MET A 22 -16.51 -9.92 -12.94
C MET A 22 -17.68 -8.93 -12.87
N SER A 23 -18.58 -9.13 -11.91
CA SER A 23 -19.69 -8.22 -11.63
C SER A 23 -19.51 -7.67 -10.23
N PHE A 24 -19.33 -6.36 -10.12
CA PHE A 24 -19.21 -5.66 -8.83
C PHE A 24 -20.53 -5.00 -8.49
N SER A 25 -21.00 -5.14 -7.24
CA SER A 25 -22.12 -4.36 -6.74
C SER A 25 -21.61 -3.34 -5.73
N PRO A 26 -21.43 -2.06 -6.12
CA PRO A 26 -21.07 -1.02 -5.18
C PRO A 26 -22.20 -0.79 -4.17
N ASP A 27 -21.87 -0.18 -3.03
CA ASP A 27 -22.85 0.31 -2.07
C ASP A 27 -23.59 1.50 -2.69
N LEU A 28 -24.89 1.35 -2.91
CA LEU A 28 -25.72 2.39 -3.52
C LEU A 28 -26.30 3.36 -2.49
N GLN A 29 -26.12 3.10 -1.20
CA GLN A 29 -26.59 3.98 -0.13
C GLN A 29 -25.61 5.11 0.17
N ARG A 30 -24.41 5.07 -0.43
CA ARG A 30 -23.50 6.23 -0.39
C ARG A 30 -24.05 7.31 -1.31
N ASP A 31 -24.47 8.42 -0.71
CA ASP A 31 -24.74 9.64 -1.46
C ASP A 31 -23.50 9.99 -2.31
N PRO A 32 -23.67 10.32 -3.61
CA PRO A 32 -22.58 10.80 -4.44
C PRO A 32 -21.95 12.03 -3.77
N THR A 33 -20.73 11.89 -3.26
CA THR A 33 -19.98 13.01 -2.70
C THR A 33 -19.33 13.78 -3.83
N PHE A 34 -20.05 14.80 -4.32
CA PHE A 34 -19.50 15.81 -5.20
C PHE A 34 -19.59 17.16 -4.51
N PHE A 35 -18.58 18.00 -4.73
CA PHE A 35 -18.53 19.36 -4.22
C PHE A 35 -18.54 20.32 -5.40
N VAL A 36 -19.53 21.21 -5.43
CA VAL A 36 -19.61 22.30 -6.41
C VAL A 36 -19.48 23.61 -5.65
N GLY A 37 -18.32 24.25 -5.77
CA GLY A 37 -18.02 25.50 -5.08
C GLY A 37 -17.46 26.55 -6.04
N LYS A 38 -17.67 27.83 -5.69
CA LYS A 38 -17.00 28.94 -6.37
C LYS A 38 -15.65 29.19 -5.71
N LEU A 39 -14.59 29.15 -6.52
CA LEU A 39 -13.25 29.42 -6.05
C LEU A 39 -13.04 30.93 -5.91
N ASN A 40 -12.90 31.42 -4.67
CA ASN A 40 -12.67 32.83 -4.39
C ASN A 40 -11.32 33.30 -4.96
N LYS A 41 -10.24 32.58 -4.65
CA LYS A 41 -8.86 32.93 -5.06
C LYS A 41 -8.34 31.99 -6.15
N LYS A 42 -8.70 32.26 -7.41
CA LYS A 42 -8.37 31.39 -8.56
C LYS A 42 -6.87 31.23 -8.82
N LEU A 43 -6.11 32.33 -8.82
CA LEU A 43 -4.68 32.29 -9.10
C LEU A 43 -3.88 31.57 -8.00
N PRO A 44 -4.03 31.91 -6.70
CA PRO A 44 -3.34 31.18 -5.64
C PRO A 44 -3.66 29.69 -5.59
N PHE A 45 -4.90 29.31 -5.89
CA PHE A 45 -5.28 27.91 -5.95
C PHE A 45 -4.61 27.18 -7.12
N ARG A 46 -4.52 27.80 -8.30
CA ARG A 46 -3.76 27.24 -9.43
C ARG A 46 -2.31 26.97 -9.01
N GLU A 47 -1.65 27.97 -8.43
CA GLU A 47 -0.27 27.83 -7.97
C GLU A 47 -0.12 26.74 -6.92
N ALA A 48 -1.05 26.65 -5.96
CA ALA A 48 -1.02 25.63 -4.92
C ALA A 48 -1.19 24.22 -5.48
N ILE A 49 -2.09 24.02 -6.44
CA ILE A 49 -2.30 22.71 -7.10
C ILE A 49 -1.10 22.35 -8.00
N SER A 50 -0.49 23.32 -8.69
CA SER A 50 0.74 23.10 -9.45
C SER A 50 1.93 22.75 -8.55
N ALA A 51 2.11 23.46 -7.43
CA ALA A 51 3.13 23.13 -6.45
C ALA A 51 2.89 21.77 -5.79
N LEU A 52 1.63 21.43 -5.52
CA LEU A 52 1.26 20.10 -5.03
C LEU A 52 1.64 19.03 -6.04
N HIS A 53 1.38 19.24 -7.34
CA HIS A 53 1.81 18.32 -8.39
C HIS A 53 3.33 18.08 -8.34
N ASP A 54 4.14 19.14 -8.28
CA ASP A 54 5.61 19.02 -8.24
C ASP A 54 6.12 18.26 -7.00
N VAL A 55 5.43 18.39 -5.87
CA VAL A 55 5.77 17.71 -4.60
C VAL A 55 5.29 16.25 -4.58
N VAL A 56 4.14 15.98 -5.20
CA VAL A 56 3.52 14.64 -5.25
C VAL A 56 4.17 13.75 -6.31
N VAL A 57 4.77 14.34 -7.34
CA VAL A 57 5.64 13.62 -8.25
C VAL A 57 6.85 13.12 -7.45
N SER A 58 6.84 11.83 -7.13
CA SER A 58 7.93 11.17 -6.43
C SER A 58 9.23 11.41 -7.20
N ASP A 59 10.30 11.88 -6.54
CA ASP A 59 11.65 11.86 -7.11
C ASP A 59 11.99 10.39 -7.44
N LEU A 60 12.08 10.08 -8.73
CA LEU A 60 12.24 8.72 -9.25
C LEU A 60 13.70 8.25 -9.19
N ARG A 61 14.59 9.08 -8.66
CA ARG A 61 15.99 8.71 -8.50
C ARG A 61 16.10 7.74 -7.34
N PHE A 62 16.36 6.47 -7.67
CA PHE A 62 16.69 5.46 -6.68
C PHE A 62 17.92 5.91 -5.87
N LYS A 63 17.70 6.22 -4.60
CA LYS A 63 18.77 6.41 -3.61
C LYS A 63 18.80 5.18 -2.70
N PRO A 64 19.89 4.37 -2.72
CA PRO A 64 20.03 3.30 -1.74
C PRO A 64 19.99 3.92 -0.34
N LYS A 65 19.12 3.38 0.52
CA LYS A 65 19.00 3.86 1.90
C LYS A 65 20.29 3.51 2.63
N ASP A 66 20.93 4.49 3.26
CA ASP A 66 22.01 4.22 4.20
C ASP A 66 21.43 3.47 5.41
N ARG A 67 22.05 2.34 5.74
CA ARG A 67 21.62 1.45 6.83
C ARG A 67 22.73 1.25 7.85
N ALA A 68 23.83 1.99 7.79
CA ALA A 68 24.97 1.83 8.70
C ALA A 68 24.53 1.89 10.17
N GLU A 69 23.83 2.95 10.58
CA GLU A 69 23.31 3.11 11.95
C GLU A 69 22.35 1.99 12.37
N TYR A 70 21.50 1.53 11.45
CA TYR A 70 20.60 0.42 11.72
C TYR A 70 21.37 -0.88 11.94
N HIS A 71 22.41 -1.13 11.15
CA HIS A 71 23.25 -2.32 11.29
C HIS A 71 24.05 -2.30 12.61
N GLU A 72 24.55 -1.13 13.02
CA GLU A 72 25.21 -0.95 14.32
C GLU A 72 24.25 -1.19 15.49
N TRP A 73 23.05 -0.60 15.44
CA TRP A 73 22.02 -0.84 16.44
C TRP A 73 21.61 -2.31 16.51
N VAL A 74 21.43 -2.99 15.37
CA VAL A 74 21.11 -4.43 15.33
C VAL A 74 22.23 -5.24 16.00
N ALA A 75 23.50 -4.92 15.75
CA ALA A 75 24.63 -5.64 16.33
C ALA A 75 24.73 -5.47 17.86
N GLU A 76 24.31 -4.33 18.39
CA GLU A 76 24.20 -4.10 19.85
C GLU A 76 23.02 -4.85 20.45
N GLN A 77 21.86 -4.80 19.80
CA GLN A 77 20.66 -5.51 20.26
C GLN A 77 20.79 -7.02 20.20
N GLU A 78 21.50 -7.56 19.20
CA GLU A 78 21.70 -9.00 19.05
C GLU A 78 22.40 -9.60 20.28
N LYS A 79 23.30 -8.86 20.93
CA LYS A 79 23.97 -9.31 22.16
C LYS A 79 23.01 -9.41 23.34
N LEU A 80 22.10 -8.44 23.49
CA LEU A 80 21.08 -8.42 24.54
C LEU A 80 20.05 -9.52 24.32
N TRP A 81 19.59 -9.70 23.08
CA TRP A 81 18.72 -10.82 22.73
C TRP A 81 19.40 -12.16 22.94
N LEU A 82 20.68 -12.30 22.60
CA LEU A 82 21.41 -13.54 22.84
C LEU A 82 21.53 -13.84 24.33
N SER A 83 21.76 -12.84 25.18
CA SER A 83 21.78 -13.04 26.64
C SER A 83 20.41 -13.39 27.22
N ASP A 84 19.34 -12.73 26.77
CA ASP A 84 17.96 -13.07 27.18
C ASP A 84 17.55 -14.46 26.68
N TYR A 85 17.99 -14.84 25.48
CA TYR A 85 17.73 -16.14 24.86
C TYR A 85 18.54 -17.26 25.50
N MET A 86 19.75 -16.98 25.99
CA MET A 86 20.57 -17.93 26.75
C MET A 86 20.12 -18.06 28.22
N ALA A 87 19.53 -17.00 28.80
CA ALA A 87 18.97 -17.03 30.16
C ALA A 87 17.60 -17.72 30.24
N ALA A 88 16.82 -17.74 29.14
CA ALA A 88 15.59 -18.50 29.00
C ALA A 88 15.90 -19.96 28.58
N PHE A 89 16.22 -20.80 29.55
CA PHE A 89 16.60 -22.23 29.47
C PHE A 89 15.63 -23.20 28.72
N GLN A 90 15.27 -22.93 27.46
CA GLN A 90 14.47 -23.81 26.61
C GLN A 90 14.84 -23.70 25.12
N VAL A 91 16.14 -23.51 24.80
CA VAL A 91 16.62 -23.39 23.40
C VAL A 91 16.06 -24.50 22.50
N GLU A 92 15.97 -25.73 23.01
CA GLU A 92 15.48 -26.88 22.24
C GLU A 92 13.95 -26.88 22.02
N GLU A 93 13.18 -26.53 23.04
CA GLU A 93 11.71 -26.45 22.96
C GLU A 93 11.26 -25.25 22.10
N ILE A 94 11.94 -24.11 22.24
CA ILE A 94 11.70 -22.92 21.43
C ILE A 94 12.12 -23.17 19.98
N ARG A 95 13.25 -23.85 19.73
CA ARG A 95 13.65 -24.26 18.36
C ARG A 95 12.61 -25.18 17.72
N LYS A 96 12.08 -26.13 18.48
CA LYS A 96 11.02 -27.02 18.00
C LYS A 96 9.75 -26.25 17.65
N ARG A 97 9.29 -25.36 18.54
CA ARG A 97 8.12 -24.51 18.29
C ARG A 97 8.34 -23.53 17.13
N MET A 98 9.54 -22.98 16.97
CA MET A 98 9.88 -22.15 15.81
C MET A 98 9.89 -22.95 14.52
N ALA A 99 10.36 -24.20 14.53
CA ALA A 99 10.31 -25.07 13.35
C ALA A 99 8.87 -25.38 12.95
N GLU A 100 8.02 -25.74 13.93
CA GLU A 100 6.58 -26.00 13.73
C GLU A 100 5.86 -24.75 13.16
N VAL A 101 6.03 -23.58 13.78
CA VAL A 101 5.41 -22.33 13.31
C VAL A 101 5.92 -21.92 11.92
N ARG A 102 7.20 -22.15 11.62
CA ARG A 102 7.74 -21.87 10.28
C ARG A 102 7.14 -22.80 9.23
N GLU A 103 6.95 -24.07 9.55
CA GLU A 103 6.32 -25.04 8.67
C GLU A 103 4.85 -24.66 8.38
N GLU A 104 4.10 -24.30 9.41
CA GLU A 104 2.74 -23.78 9.26
C GLU A 104 2.69 -22.52 8.39
N LEU A 105 3.62 -21.58 8.63
CA LEU A 105 3.70 -20.34 7.86
C LEU A 105 4.06 -20.60 6.39
N ASP A 106 4.92 -21.57 6.13
CA ASP A 106 5.30 -21.99 4.78
C ASP A 106 4.11 -22.57 4.01
N LEU A 107 3.25 -23.34 4.68
CA LEU A 107 2.00 -23.85 4.10
C LEU A 107 1.04 -22.71 3.76
N VAL A 108 0.85 -21.77 4.69
CA VAL A 108 0.01 -20.57 4.47
C VAL A 108 0.56 -19.73 3.31
N TYR A 109 1.87 -19.54 3.22
CA TYR A 109 2.47 -18.80 2.11
C TYR A 109 2.35 -19.53 0.79
N LYS A 110 2.46 -20.87 0.76
CA LYS A 110 2.20 -21.66 -0.45
C LYS A 110 0.77 -21.51 -0.91
N ASP A 111 -0.21 -21.56 -0.01
CA ASP A 111 -1.62 -21.35 -0.36
C ASP A 111 -1.90 -19.90 -0.81
N LYS A 112 -1.33 -18.92 -0.10
CA LYS A 112 -1.41 -17.51 -0.52
C LYS A 112 -0.83 -17.33 -1.93
N ASN A 113 0.33 -17.90 -2.20
CA ASN A 113 0.98 -17.80 -3.51
C ASN A 113 0.24 -18.58 -4.59
N ARG A 114 -0.42 -19.70 -4.25
CA ARG A 114 -1.29 -20.43 -5.17
C ARG A 114 -2.49 -19.60 -5.60
N ILE A 115 -3.10 -18.88 -4.66
CA ILE A 115 -4.29 -18.04 -4.92
C ILE A 115 -3.90 -16.71 -5.58
N LEU A 116 -2.93 -15.98 -5.01
CA LEU A 116 -2.54 -14.65 -5.47
C LEU A 116 -1.47 -14.65 -6.54
N GLY A 117 -0.78 -15.76 -6.79
CA GLY A 117 0.30 -15.87 -7.77
C GLY A 117 -0.11 -15.40 -9.16
N PRO A 118 -1.21 -15.92 -9.74
CA PRO A 118 -1.69 -15.48 -11.05
C PRO A 118 -2.02 -13.98 -11.09
N PHE A 119 -2.68 -13.46 -10.03
CA PHE A 119 -2.99 -12.04 -9.90
C PHE A 119 -1.71 -11.18 -9.84
N ASN A 120 -0.73 -11.56 -9.01
CA ASN A 120 0.52 -10.84 -8.85
C ASN A 120 1.34 -10.85 -10.15
N THR A 121 1.35 -11.97 -10.89
CA THR A 121 1.97 -12.08 -12.20
C THR A 121 1.29 -11.16 -13.22
N ALA A 122 -0.05 -11.16 -13.28
CA ALA A 122 -0.81 -10.29 -14.17
C ALA A 122 -0.63 -8.80 -13.83
N LYS A 123 -0.65 -8.46 -12.53
CA LYS A 123 -0.35 -7.11 -12.03
C LYS A 123 1.04 -6.67 -12.47
N LYS A 124 2.05 -7.52 -12.28
CA LYS A 124 3.42 -7.23 -12.71
C LYS A 124 3.48 -6.99 -14.23
N ALA A 125 2.87 -7.86 -15.03
CA ALA A 125 2.83 -7.70 -16.48
C ALA A 125 2.14 -6.38 -16.92
N TYR A 126 1.06 -5.98 -16.24
CA TYR A 126 0.39 -4.70 -16.48
C TYR A 126 1.31 -3.51 -16.18
N PHE A 127 1.97 -3.49 -15.04
CA PHE A 127 2.90 -2.40 -14.70
C PHE A 127 4.17 -2.42 -15.56
N ASP A 128 4.67 -3.59 -15.96
CA ASP A 128 5.77 -3.73 -16.92
C ASP A 128 5.37 -3.19 -18.30
N TYR A 129 4.12 -3.43 -18.74
CA TYR A 129 3.56 -2.86 -19.96
C TYR A 129 3.45 -1.34 -19.87
N LEU A 130 2.87 -0.81 -18.79
CA LEU A 130 2.78 0.64 -18.56
C LEU A 130 4.17 1.28 -18.60
N TYR A 131 5.16 0.70 -17.91
CA TYR A 131 6.53 1.21 -17.91
C TYR A 131 7.15 1.31 -19.33
N GLN A 132 6.82 0.38 -20.23
CA GLN A 132 7.33 0.36 -21.61
C GLN A 132 6.54 1.25 -22.57
N LYS A 133 5.23 1.43 -22.37
CA LYS A 133 4.33 2.06 -23.34
C LYS A 133 3.80 3.42 -22.93
N ASP A 134 3.59 3.63 -21.64
CA ASP A 134 3.02 4.86 -21.08
C ASP A 134 3.59 5.08 -19.68
N ARG A 135 4.75 5.74 -19.64
CA ARG A 135 5.43 6.06 -18.39
C ARG A 135 4.58 6.99 -17.52
N ASP A 136 3.80 7.89 -18.11
CA ASP A 136 3.02 8.87 -17.36
C ASP A 136 1.89 8.17 -16.59
N ALA A 137 1.20 7.21 -17.23
CA ALA A 137 0.21 6.36 -16.56
C ALA A 137 0.81 5.45 -15.48
N TRP A 138 2.10 5.09 -15.55
CA TRP A 138 2.79 4.33 -14.51
C TRP A 138 2.99 5.13 -13.20
N PHE A 139 3.03 6.47 -13.29
CA PHE A 139 3.27 7.36 -12.15
C PHE A 139 2.00 7.87 -11.45
N VAL A 140 0.81 7.59 -11.98
CA VAL A 140 -0.44 8.01 -11.34
C VAL A 140 -0.68 7.18 -10.09
N LEU A 141 -0.22 7.68 -8.95
CA LEU A 141 -0.59 7.20 -7.63
C LEU A 141 -1.86 7.94 -7.19
N ASP A 142 -2.88 7.18 -6.78
CA ASP A 142 -4.20 7.71 -6.45
C ASP A 142 -4.12 8.79 -5.35
N PRO A 143 -4.51 10.04 -5.63
CA PRO A 143 -4.63 11.05 -4.58
C PRO A 143 -5.75 10.64 -3.61
N VAL A 144 -5.48 10.70 -2.30
CA VAL A 144 -6.50 10.50 -1.27
C VAL A 144 -7.30 11.79 -1.11
N ILE A 145 -8.44 11.86 -1.80
CA ILE A 145 -9.39 12.97 -1.66
C ILE A 145 -10.32 12.65 -0.49
N THR A 146 -10.30 13.48 0.55
CA THR A 146 -11.24 13.39 1.67
C THR A 146 -12.28 14.50 1.55
N VAL A 147 -13.55 14.14 1.46
CA VAL A 147 -14.67 15.09 1.34
C VAL A 147 -15.36 15.20 2.71
N HIS A 148 -15.34 16.39 3.32
CA HIS A 148 -16.09 16.72 4.53
C HIS A 148 -17.24 17.69 4.16
N PRO A 149 -18.39 17.71 4.88
CA PRO A 149 -19.53 18.58 4.54
C PRO A 149 -19.20 20.08 4.41
N ASP A 150 -18.26 20.57 5.20
CA ASP A 150 -17.88 21.99 5.22
C ASP A 150 -16.66 22.31 4.34
N GLU A 151 -15.78 21.32 4.07
CA GLU A 151 -14.48 21.53 3.43
C GLU A 151 -14.02 20.31 2.63
N VAL A 152 -13.32 20.52 1.51
CA VAL A 152 -12.65 19.46 0.75
C VAL A 152 -11.18 19.45 1.09
N PHE A 153 -10.68 18.33 1.63
CA PHE A 153 -9.27 18.14 1.94
C PHE A 153 -8.59 17.32 0.85
N LEU A 154 -7.61 17.94 0.19
CA LEU A 154 -6.69 17.27 -0.73
C LEU A 154 -5.43 16.91 0.06
N ASN A 155 -5.36 15.66 0.52
CA ASN A 155 -4.21 15.17 1.25
C ASN A 155 -3.29 14.41 0.31
N ALA A 156 -2.03 14.83 0.26
CA ALA A 156 -0.98 14.08 -0.38
C ALA A 156 0.05 13.64 0.65
N SER A 157 0.23 12.34 0.80
CA SER A 157 1.25 11.78 1.68
C SER A 157 2.54 11.57 0.88
N VAL A 158 3.48 12.49 1.04
CA VAL A 158 4.85 12.28 0.57
C VAL A 158 5.62 11.56 1.67
N ARG A 159 6.17 10.38 1.36
CA ARG A 159 7.24 9.81 2.21
C ARG A 159 8.48 10.66 2.01
N MET A 160 8.65 11.70 2.82
CA MET A 160 9.95 12.35 2.96
C MET A 160 10.91 11.37 3.65
N ASN A 161 12.02 11.07 2.99
CA ASN A 161 13.12 10.33 3.61
C ASN A 161 13.90 11.35 4.46
N PRO A 162 14.04 11.17 5.78
CA PRO A 162 14.48 12.21 6.73
C PRO A 162 15.99 12.52 6.72
N LEU A 163 16.70 12.36 5.59
CA LEU A 163 18.16 12.56 5.53
C LEU A 163 18.55 13.81 4.71
N MET A 164 17.81 14.90 4.87
CA MET A 164 18.15 16.20 4.28
C MET A 164 18.26 17.26 5.38
N GLU A 165 19.08 16.98 6.40
CA GLU A 165 19.73 18.02 7.20
C GLU A 165 21.24 17.83 7.03
N ASN A 166 21.92 18.94 6.71
CA ASN A 166 23.35 19.04 6.42
C ASN A 166 24.22 18.64 7.62
#